data_AF-A0AAR2JGK8-F1
#
_entry.id   AF-A0AAR2JGK8-F1
#
_cell.length_a   1.000
_cell.length_b   1.000
_cell.length_c   1.000
_cell.angle_alpha   90.00
_cell.angle_beta   90.00
_cell.angle_gamma   90.00
#
_symmetry.space_group_name_H-M   'P 1'
#
loop_
_entity.id
_entity.type
_entity.pdbx_description
1 polymer ?
#
loop_
_entity_poly.entity_id
_entity_poly.type
_entity_poly.pdbx_seq_one_letter_code
_entity_poly.pdbx_strand_id
1 'polypeptide(L)'
;MRTVSIALCECLAKLSDVHWRIAAAGRCCKPLGASAGSVVLALLYCCYEFYAGYVRLKLNTDMRDIAGFYLSSPDNCFWVAEAEINGQPQLMGIVAVEGKEPPDGGQKCGELFRMSVSSASRRTGLGSQLGQTVVNFCKERGFSKIVLHTSSTQSAAVALYYKMGFKLVQTPEERFIVWPPEVSLPGVLAMFPPNHMSLISVISRTLNTPLFQPNSM
;
A
#
# COMPACT_ATOMS: atom_id res chain seq x y z
N MET A 1 -11.20 -2.99 13.51
CA MET A 1 -9.90 -2.27 13.49
C MET A 1 -8.72 -3.25 13.64
N ARG A 2 -8.58 -4.24 12.74
CA ARG A 2 -7.63 -5.39 12.88
C ARG A 2 -6.51 -5.42 11.81
N THR A 3 -6.34 -4.38 11.01
CA THR A 3 -5.45 -4.43 9.83
C THR A 3 -3.98 -4.16 10.16
N VAL A 4 -3.67 -3.52 11.30
CA VAL A 4 -2.27 -3.29 11.74
C VAL A 4 -1.57 -4.61 12.12
N SER A 5 -2.33 -5.66 12.47
CA SER A 5 -1.77 -6.91 12.99
C SER A 5 -1.02 -7.76 11.96
N ILE A 6 -1.34 -7.68 10.67
CA ILE A 6 -0.77 -8.61 9.67
C ILE A 6 0.60 -8.11 9.17
N ALA A 7 0.71 -6.81 8.86
CA ALA A 7 1.98 -6.22 8.43
C ALA A 7 3.02 -6.19 9.56
N LEU A 8 2.58 -6.02 10.81
CA LEU A 8 3.46 -6.09 11.98
C LEU A 8 3.93 -7.53 12.25
N CYS A 9 3.04 -8.54 12.14
CA CYS A 9 3.41 -9.96 12.34
C CYS A 9 4.39 -10.48 11.29
N GLU A 10 4.22 -10.14 10.01
CA GLU A 10 5.16 -10.57 8.96
C GLU A 10 6.55 -9.91 9.11
N CYS A 11 6.60 -8.68 9.62
CA CYS A 11 7.84 -7.98 9.95
C CYS A 11 8.53 -8.59 11.18
N LEU A 12 7.75 -8.99 12.20
CA LEU A 12 8.24 -9.65 13.40
C LEU A 12 8.75 -11.08 13.13
N ALA A 13 8.11 -11.83 12.23
CA ALA A 13 8.56 -13.18 11.83
C ALA A 13 9.93 -13.15 11.12
N LYS A 14 10.20 -12.11 10.31
CA LYS A 14 11.51 -11.92 9.68
C LYS A 14 12.58 -11.46 10.67
N LEU A 15 12.21 -10.76 11.74
CA LEU A 15 13.12 -10.34 12.81
C LEU A 15 13.50 -11.50 13.77
N SER A 16 12.62 -12.49 13.96
CA SER A 16 12.97 -13.70 14.73
C SER A 16 14.00 -14.59 14.05
N ASP A 17 14.08 -14.60 12.71
CA ASP A 17 15.10 -15.37 11.98
C ASP A 17 16.51 -14.77 12.09
N VAL A 18 16.61 -13.47 12.35
CA VAL A 18 17.90 -12.82 12.64
C VAL A 18 18.40 -13.18 14.05
N HIS A 19 17.49 -13.47 14.97
CA HIS A 19 17.79 -13.77 16.37
C HIS A 19 18.54 -15.09 16.56
N TRP A 20 18.26 -16.14 15.76
CA TRP A 20 18.95 -17.42 15.90
C TRP A 20 20.39 -17.39 15.36
N ARG A 21 20.68 -16.54 14.36
CA ARG A 21 22.02 -16.43 13.77
C ARG A 21 22.99 -15.62 14.62
N ILE A 22 22.48 -14.67 15.41
CA ILE A 22 23.30 -13.85 16.31
C ILE A 22 23.56 -14.58 17.65
N ALA A 23 22.62 -15.41 18.12
CA ALA A 23 22.79 -16.18 19.35
C ALA A 23 23.82 -17.34 19.24
N ALA A 24 24.16 -17.79 18.03
CA ALA A 24 25.12 -18.87 17.81
C ALA A 24 26.60 -18.45 17.82
N ALA A 25 26.90 -17.14 17.79
CA ALA A 25 28.26 -16.61 17.79
C ALA A 25 28.57 -15.95 19.14
N GLY A 26 28.84 -16.77 20.15
CA GLY A 26 29.30 -16.28 21.44
C GLY A 26 30.66 -15.59 21.35
N ARG A 27 30.78 -14.39 21.95
CA ARG A 27 31.89 -14.00 22.85
C ARG A 27 31.64 -12.64 23.53
N CYS A 28 32.18 -12.55 24.75
CA CYS A 28 32.09 -11.49 25.75
C CYS A 28 32.45 -10.06 25.27
N CYS A 29 31.64 -9.09 25.70
CA CYS A 29 32.01 -7.87 26.44
C CYS A 29 30.77 -6.94 26.51
N LYS A 30 30.33 -6.54 27.71
CA LYS A 30 29.27 -5.52 27.86
C LYS A 30 29.80 -4.16 27.36
N PRO A 31 28.92 -3.31 26.82
CA PRO A 31 28.44 -2.22 27.66
C PRO A 31 26.97 -2.45 28.00
N LEU A 32 26.42 -1.62 28.88
CA LEU A 32 25.02 -1.65 29.30
C LEU A 32 24.13 -1.28 28.10
N GLY A 33 24.01 -2.21 27.15
CA GLY A 33 23.21 -2.07 25.94
C GLY A 33 21.75 -2.15 26.33
N ALA A 34 20.94 -1.23 25.79
CA ALA A 34 19.49 -1.27 25.90
C ALA A 34 19.02 -2.72 25.74
N SER A 35 18.22 -3.21 26.70
CA SER A 35 17.72 -4.58 26.65
C SER A 35 17.12 -4.84 25.26
N ALA A 36 17.22 -6.07 24.75
CA ALA A 36 16.63 -6.40 23.44
C ALA A 36 15.16 -5.95 23.35
N GLY A 37 14.41 -5.98 24.47
CA GLY A 37 13.06 -5.43 24.58
C GLY A 37 12.96 -3.92 24.37
N SER A 38 13.91 -3.14 24.90
CA SER A 38 13.96 -1.68 24.71
C SER A 38 14.20 -1.29 23.25
N VAL A 39 15.07 -2.02 22.54
CA VAL A 39 15.32 -1.80 21.10
C VAL A 39 14.09 -2.16 20.29
N VAL A 40 13.45 -3.31 20.56
CA VAL A 40 12.21 -3.71 19.88
C VAL A 40 11.09 -2.70 20.11
N LEU A 41 10.91 -2.23 21.35
CA LEU A 41 9.89 -1.21 21.66
C LEU A 41 10.16 0.11 20.93
N ALA A 42 11.42 0.56 20.90
CA ALA A 42 11.81 1.76 20.16
C ALA A 42 11.52 1.62 18.65
N LEU A 43 11.87 0.47 18.05
CA LEU A 43 11.57 0.19 16.65
C LEU A 43 10.06 0.16 16.37
N LEU A 44 9.27 -0.47 17.25
CA LEU A 44 7.81 -0.50 17.13
C LEU A 44 7.21 0.91 17.24
N TYR A 45 7.71 1.73 18.16
CA TYR A 45 7.29 3.12 18.32
C TYR A 45 7.64 3.96 17.09
N CYS A 46 8.86 3.85 16.56
CA CYS A 46 9.25 4.54 15.32
C CYS A 46 8.39 4.13 14.12
N CYS A 47 8.11 2.82 13.96
CA CYS A 47 7.20 2.33 12.92
C CYS A 47 5.77 2.86 13.09
N TYR A 48 5.29 2.93 14.33
CA TYR A 48 3.98 3.49 14.64
C TYR A 48 3.90 4.98 14.32
N GLU A 49 4.88 5.79 14.73
CA GLU A 49 4.93 7.22 14.43
C GLU A 49 5.00 7.50 12.92
N PHE A 50 5.80 6.71 12.18
CA PHE A 50 5.83 6.77 10.71
C PHE A 50 4.45 6.52 10.10
N TYR A 51 3.82 5.42 10.50
CA TYR A 51 2.50 5.04 9.99
C TYR A 51 1.43 6.08 10.39
N ALA A 52 1.46 6.56 11.63
CA ALA A 52 0.56 7.58 12.12
C ALA A 52 0.72 8.90 11.36
N GLY A 53 1.97 9.32 11.09
CA GLY A 53 2.28 10.49 10.26
C GLY A 53 1.72 10.36 8.84
N TYR A 54 1.93 9.21 8.20
CA TYR A 54 1.35 8.92 6.88
C TYR A 54 -0.18 8.99 6.89
N VAL A 55 -0.82 8.37 7.90
CA VAL A 55 -2.29 8.40 8.05
C VAL A 55 -2.77 9.83 8.26
N ARG A 56 -2.14 10.61 9.14
CA ARG A 56 -2.48 12.03 9.40
C ARG A 56 -2.37 12.87 8.13
N LEU A 57 -1.29 12.73 7.37
CA LEU A 57 -1.11 13.45 6.11
C LEU A 57 -2.27 13.18 5.14
N LYS A 58 -2.64 11.91 4.98
CA LYS A 58 -3.73 11.50 4.09
C LYS A 58 -5.12 11.91 4.60
N LEU A 59 -5.34 11.84 5.91
CA LEU A 59 -6.56 12.36 6.55
C LEU A 59 -6.72 13.87 6.36
N ASN A 60 -5.63 14.63 6.34
CA ASN A 60 -5.65 16.08 6.17
C ASN A 60 -5.60 16.53 4.70
N THR A 61 -5.45 15.61 3.75
CA THR A 61 -5.40 15.89 2.31
C THR A 61 -6.62 15.30 1.61
N ASP A 62 -6.46 14.20 0.87
CA ASP A 62 -7.51 13.64 0.01
C ASP A 62 -8.71 13.11 0.78
N MET A 63 -8.51 12.64 2.01
CA MET A 63 -9.60 12.10 2.83
C MET A 63 -10.35 13.18 3.63
N ARG A 64 -9.85 14.42 3.69
CA ARG A 64 -10.54 15.55 4.36
C ARG A 64 -11.75 15.98 3.56
N ASP A 65 -11.63 15.97 2.23
CA ASP A 65 -12.68 16.36 1.30
C ASP A 65 -12.66 15.42 0.09
N ILE A 66 -13.28 14.25 0.26
CA ILE A 66 -13.37 13.21 -0.77
C ILE A 66 -14.10 13.74 -2.01
N ALA A 67 -15.18 14.52 -1.81
CA ALA A 67 -15.96 15.06 -2.91
C ALA A 67 -15.14 16.07 -3.71
N GLY A 68 -14.51 17.03 -3.04
CA GLY A 68 -13.65 18.03 -3.68
C GLY A 68 -12.44 17.40 -4.37
N PHE A 69 -11.83 16.37 -3.80
CA PHE A 69 -10.63 15.76 -4.37
C PHE A 69 -10.95 14.78 -5.52
N TYR A 70 -11.94 13.89 -5.35
CA TYR A 70 -12.18 12.79 -6.28
C TYR A 70 -13.39 12.97 -7.21
N LEU A 71 -14.33 13.86 -6.88
CA LEU A 71 -15.56 14.03 -7.67
C LEU A 71 -15.57 15.33 -8.48
N SER A 72 -14.62 16.25 -8.23
CA SER A 72 -14.50 17.50 -8.99
C SER A 72 -14.00 17.31 -10.42
N SER A 73 -13.28 16.22 -10.68
CA SER A 73 -12.79 15.89 -12.02
C SER A 73 -13.57 14.72 -12.60
N PRO A 74 -14.00 14.79 -13.87
CA PRO A 74 -14.65 13.66 -14.53
C PRO A 74 -13.73 12.43 -14.63
N ASP A 75 -12.42 12.60 -14.57
CA ASP A 75 -11.44 11.52 -14.70
C ASP A 75 -11.05 10.87 -13.38
N ASN A 76 -11.61 11.37 -12.29
CA ASN A 76 -11.40 10.85 -10.95
C ASN A 76 -12.67 10.14 -10.49
N CYS A 77 -12.53 9.18 -9.58
CA CYS A 77 -13.68 8.60 -8.90
C CYS A 77 -13.27 7.94 -7.58
N PHE A 78 -14.22 7.87 -6.66
CA PHE A 78 -14.09 7.19 -5.37
C PHE A 78 -15.30 6.27 -5.17
N TRP A 79 -15.07 4.97 -5.10
CA TRP A 79 -16.12 3.98 -4.89
C TRP A 79 -16.13 3.44 -3.48
N VAL A 80 -17.33 3.20 -3.00
CA VAL A 80 -17.64 2.61 -1.70
C VAL A 80 -18.45 1.35 -1.95
N ALA A 81 -18.01 0.23 -1.39
CA ALA A 81 -18.80 -0.99 -1.33
C ALA A 81 -19.47 -1.07 0.04
N GLU A 82 -20.79 -1.14 0.04
CA GLU A 82 -21.62 -1.21 1.25
C GLU A 82 -22.44 -2.51 1.25
N ALA A 83 -22.78 -2.99 2.44
CA ALA A 83 -23.71 -4.10 2.63
C ALA A 83 -24.63 -3.81 3.81
N GLU A 84 -25.90 -4.18 3.68
CA GLU A 84 -26.88 -4.13 4.76
C GLU A 84 -26.69 -5.33 5.69
N ILE A 85 -26.35 -5.08 6.95
CA ILE A 85 -26.17 -6.11 7.98
C ILE A 85 -26.99 -5.70 9.19
N ASN A 86 -27.98 -6.52 9.56
CA ASN A 86 -28.95 -6.21 10.61
C ASN A 86 -29.72 -4.90 10.37
N GLY A 87 -30.02 -4.59 9.11
CA GLY A 87 -30.74 -3.37 8.71
C GLY A 87 -29.94 -2.09 8.91
N GLN A 88 -28.60 -2.18 8.94
CA GLN A 88 -27.70 -1.04 8.98
C GLN A 88 -26.68 -1.14 7.83
N PRO A 89 -26.40 -0.03 7.12
CA PRO A 89 -25.38 -0.01 6.09
C PRO A 89 -24.00 -0.13 6.74
N GLN A 90 -23.20 -1.08 6.25
CA GLN A 90 -21.83 -1.28 6.69
C GLN A 90 -20.85 -1.11 5.53
N LEU A 91 -19.74 -0.42 5.81
CA LEU A 91 -18.65 -0.22 4.87
C LEU A 91 -17.82 -1.49 4.68
N MET A 92 -17.93 -2.10 3.50
CA MET A 92 -17.24 -3.34 3.15
C MET A 92 -15.90 -3.11 2.44
N GLY A 93 -15.77 -2.01 1.71
CA GLY A 93 -14.52 -1.68 1.03
C GLY A 93 -14.58 -0.35 0.30
N ILE A 94 -13.40 0.10 -0.13
CA ILE A 94 -13.21 1.32 -0.89
C ILE A 94 -12.14 1.11 -1.96
N VAL A 95 -12.23 1.89 -3.03
CA VAL A 95 -11.16 2.06 -4.03
C VAL A 95 -11.35 3.41 -4.69
N ALA A 96 -10.27 4.02 -5.13
CA ALA A 96 -10.38 5.27 -5.86
C ALA A 96 -9.31 5.38 -6.95
N VAL A 97 -9.58 6.25 -7.92
CA VAL A 97 -8.75 6.46 -9.11
C VAL A 97 -8.64 7.94 -9.42
N GLU A 98 -7.44 8.36 -9.84
CA GLU A 98 -7.16 9.70 -10.34
C GLU A 98 -6.62 9.60 -11.76
N GLY A 99 -7.23 10.35 -12.67
CA GLY A 99 -6.72 10.50 -14.02
C GLY A 99 -5.50 11.41 -14.05
N LYS A 100 -4.42 10.95 -14.68
CA LYS A 100 -3.21 11.74 -14.92
C LYS A 100 -2.99 11.90 -16.41
N GLU A 101 -2.89 13.16 -16.82
CA GLU A 101 -2.45 13.54 -18.16
C GLU A 101 -0.94 13.72 -18.15
N PRO A 102 -0.19 13.06 -19.04
CA PRO A 102 1.25 13.27 -19.14
C PRO A 102 1.53 14.72 -19.57
N PRO A 103 2.59 15.37 -19.05
CA PRO A 103 2.97 16.72 -19.46
C PRO A 103 3.22 16.84 -20.98
N ASP A 104 3.62 15.73 -21.59
CA ASP A 104 4.07 15.61 -22.97
C ASP A 104 2.90 15.40 -23.96
N GLY A 105 1.65 15.47 -23.51
CA GLY A 105 0.46 15.21 -24.33
C GLY A 105 0.27 13.73 -24.70
N GLY A 106 0.94 12.83 -23.97
CA GLY A 106 0.81 11.39 -24.15
C GLY A 106 -0.55 10.83 -23.73
N GLN A 107 -0.71 9.51 -23.85
CA GLN A 107 -1.97 8.87 -23.47
C GLN A 107 -2.23 8.95 -21.97
N LYS A 108 -3.45 9.35 -21.61
CA LYS A 108 -3.95 9.44 -20.25
C LYS A 108 -3.83 8.12 -19.49
N CYS A 109 -3.45 8.19 -18.22
CA CYS A 109 -3.32 7.02 -17.36
C CYS A 109 -4.00 7.24 -16.01
N GLY A 110 -4.61 6.19 -15.46
CA GLY A 110 -5.22 6.24 -14.13
C GLY A 110 -4.24 5.79 -13.05
N GLU A 111 -4.17 6.49 -11.93
CA GLU A 111 -3.52 5.99 -10.72
C GLU A 111 -4.57 5.43 -9.77
N LEU A 112 -4.44 4.14 -9.39
CA LEU A 112 -5.32 3.47 -8.45
C LEU A 112 -4.75 3.59 -7.03
N PHE A 113 -5.58 4.05 -6.11
CA PHE A 113 -5.25 4.17 -4.69
C PHE A 113 -6.41 3.75 -3.81
N ARG A 114 -6.16 3.75 -2.50
CA ARG A 114 -7.16 3.52 -1.43
C ARG A 114 -7.89 2.18 -1.53
N MET A 115 -7.36 1.19 -2.25
CA MET A 115 -7.91 -0.16 -2.26
C MET A 115 -7.86 -0.77 -0.86
N SER A 116 -9.02 -0.94 -0.23
CA SER A 116 -9.15 -1.56 1.08
C SER A 116 -10.45 -2.34 1.16
N VAL A 117 -10.38 -3.54 1.73
CA VAL A 117 -11.53 -4.40 1.97
C VAL A 117 -11.57 -4.79 3.45
N SER A 118 -12.74 -4.63 4.05
CA SER A 118 -13.06 -5.07 5.40
C SER A 118 -12.63 -6.52 5.59
N SER A 119 -12.04 -6.83 6.75
CA SER A 119 -11.57 -8.19 7.03
C SER A 119 -12.67 -9.24 6.93
N ALA A 120 -13.92 -8.86 7.25
CA ALA A 120 -15.08 -9.75 7.14
C ALA A 120 -15.43 -10.13 5.69
N SER A 121 -15.04 -9.30 4.73
CA SER A 121 -15.39 -9.43 3.31
C SER A 121 -14.18 -9.77 2.44
N ARG A 122 -13.05 -10.15 3.05
CA ARG A 122 -11.87 -10.62 2.30
C ARG A 122 -12.13 -12.03 1.79
N ARG A 123 -11.46 -12.38 0.68
CA ARG A 123 -11.56 -13.69 0.02
C ARG A 123 -12.96 -14.05 -0.54
N THR A 124 -13.89 -13.10 -0.57
CA THR A 124 -15.20 -13.22 -1.23
C THR A 124 -15.17 -12.80 -2.70
N GLY A 125 -14.06 -12.21 -3.16
CA GLY A 125 -13.94 -11.62 -4.51
C GLY A 125 -14.21 -10.11 -4.56
N LEU A 126 -14.62 -9.47 -3.46
CA LEU A 126 -14.94 -8.04 -3.43
C LEU A 126 -13.80 -7.13 -3.92
N GLY A 127 -12.54 -7.43 -3.54
CA GLY A 127 -11.38 -6.68 -4.02
C GLY A 127 -11.19 -6.77 -5.54
N SER A 128 -11.48 -7.93 -6.14
CA SER A 128 -11.47 -8.09 -7.60
C SER A 128 -12.60 -7.32 -8.27
N GLN A 129 -13.79 -7.28 -7.67
CA GLN A 129 -14.92 -6.52 -8.18
C GLN A 129 -14.64 -5.03 -8.16
N LEU A 130 -14.18 -4.49 -7.02
CA LEU A 130 -13.76 -3.09 -6.90
C LEU A 130 -12.66 -2.74 -7.91
N GLY A 131 -11.65 -3.60 -8.03
CA GLY A 131 -10.59 -3.40 -9.01
C GLY A 131 -11.09 -3.44 -10.47
N GLN A 132 -12.06 -4.30 -10.78
CA GLN A 132 -12.68 -4.37 -12.10
C GLN A 132 -13.52 -3.14 -12.41
N THR A 133 -14.21 -2.57 -11.40
CA THR A 133 -14.91 -1.28 -11.53
C THR A 133 -13.94 -0.18 -11.96
N VAL A 134 -12.76 -0.08 -11.33
CA VAL A 134 -11.73 0.88 -11.75
C VAL A 134 -11.27 0.62 -13.18
N VAL A 135 -11.05 -0.63 -13.55
CA VAL A 135 -10.62 -1.00 -14.92
C VAL A 135 -11.66 -0.58 -15.96
N ASN A 136 -12.94 -0.82 -15.70
CA ASN A 136 -14.03 -0.44 -16.59
C ASN A 136 -14.13 1.08 -16.72
N PHE A 137 -14.12 1.79 -15.59
CA PHE A 137 -14.12 3.25 -15.57
C PHE A 137 -12.97 3.83 -16.39
N CYS A 138 -11.74 3.38 -16.18
CA CYS A 138 -10.58 3.86 -16.93
C CYS A 138 -10.70 3.59 -18.43
N LYS A 139 -11.29 2.44 -18.83
CA LYS A 139 -11.55 2.14 -20.24
C LYS A 139 -12.60 3.07 -20.85
N GLU A 140 -13.69 3.31 -20.14
CA GLU A 140 -14.76 4.23 -20.56
C GLU A 140 -14.24 5.67 -20.73
N ARG A 141 -13.26 6.06 -19.91
CA ARG A 141 -12.58 7.36 -20.00
C ARG A 141 -11.41 7.40 -21.00
N GLY A 142 -11.16 6.32 -21.73
CA GLY A 142 -10.11 6.26 -22.75
C GLY A 142 -8.67 6.23 -22.21
N PHE A 143 -8.46 5.77 -20.98
CA PHE A 143 -7.12 5.65 -20.41
C PHE A 143 -6.36 4.50 -21.08
N SER A 144 -5.06 4.67 -21.28
CA SER A 144 -4.21 3.63 -21.88
C SER A 144 -3.73 2.59 -20.88
N LYS A 145 -3.51 3.01 -19.63
CA LYS A 145 -2.98 2.17 -18.55
C LYS A 145 -3.46 2.62 -17.18
N ILE A 146 -3.38 1.70 -16.23
CA ILE A 146 -3.56 1.95 -14.80
C ILE A 146 -2.24 1.68 -14.10
N VAL A 147 -1.80 2.58 -13.23
CA VAL A 147 -0.61 2.43 -12.38
C VAL A 147 -1.05 2.39 -10.92
N LEU A 148 -0.29 1.68 -10.08
CA LEU A 148 -0.47 1.74 -8.63
C LEU A 148 0.85 1.51 -7.91
N HIS A 149 0.94 2.11 -6.73
CA HIS A 149 2.05 1.93 -5.80
C HIS A 149 1.66 0.91 -4.73
N THR A 150 2.46 -0.13 -4.54
CA THR A 150 2.21 -1.14 -3.51
C THR A 150 3.50 -1.56 -2.82
N SER A 151 3.41 -1.86 -1.53
CA SER A 151 4.54 -2.39 -0.76
C SER A 151 4.59 -3.91 -0.88
N SER A 152 5.79 -4.49 -0.94
CA SER A 152 5.99 -5.94 -0.89
C SER A 152 5.42 -6.61 0.38
N THR A 153 5.20 -5.84 1.46
CA THR A 153 4.53 -6.30 2.69
C THR A 153 3.02 -6.51 2.55
N GLN A 154 2.41 -6.06 1.45
CA GLN A 154 0.97 -6.21 1.20
C GLN A 154 0.70 -7.42 0.29
N SER A 155 1.16 -8.61 0.71
CA SER A 155 1.14 -9.86 -0.07
C SER A 155 -0.23 -10.16 -0.71
N ALA A 156 -1.32 -9.98 0.04
CA ALA A 156 -2.68 -10.20 -0.46
C ALA A 156 -3.09 -9.22 -1.57
N ALA A 157 -2.69 -7.94 -1.46
CA ALA A 157 -2.99 -6.93 -2.47
C ALA A 157 -2.14 -7.17 -3.73
N VAL A 158 -0.85 -7.48 -3.56
CA VAL A 158 0.05 -7.84 -4.65
C VAL A 158 -0.49 -9.03 -5.45
N ALA A 159 -0.92 -10.10 -4.77
CA ALA A 159 -1.52 -11.26 -5.42
C ALA A 159 -2.82 -10.92 -6.17
N LEU A 160 -3.67 -10.05 -5.61
CA LEU A 160 -4.86 -9.54 -6.28
C LEU A 160 -4.50 -8.81 -7.58
N TYR A 161 -3.55 -7.87 -7.53
CA TYR A 161 -3.18 -7.09 -8.70
C TYR A 161 -2.54 -7.94 -9.80
N TYR A 162 -1.69 -8.90 -9.45
CA TYR A 162 -1.16 -9.85 -10.44
C TYR A 162 -2.27 -10.68 -11.08
N LYS A 163 -3.25 -11.18 -10.31
CA LYS A 163 -4.43 -11.87 -10.85
C LYS A 163 -5.23 -10.98 -11.80
N MET A 164 -5.25 -9.68 -11.55
CA MET A 164 -5.88 -8.69 -12.42
C MET A 164 -5.03 -8.29 -13.64
N GLY A 165 -3.84 -8.86 -13.83
CA GLY A 165 -2.98 -8.60 -14.98
C GLY A 165 -2.09 -7.36 -14.85
N PHE A 166 -1.91 -6.83 -13.64
CA PHE A 166 -0.85 -5.85 -13.39
C PHE A 166 0.53 -6.52 -13.47
N LYS A 167 1.53 -5.77 -13.93
CA LYS A 167 2.92 -6.20 -14.07
C LYS A 167 3.83 -5.15 -13.44
N LEU A 168 4.95 -5.58 -12.88
CA LEU A 168 5.98 -4.69 -12.35
C LEU A 168 6.54 -3.81 -13.48
N VAL A 169 6.57 -2.49 -13.27
CA VAL A 169 7.10 -1.52 -14.25
C VAL A 169 8.39 -0.89 -13.75
N GLN A 170 8.44 -0.53 -12.48
CA GLN A 170 9.64 -0.03 -11.84
C GLN A 170 9.92 -0.89 -10.61
N THR A 171 11.13 -1.41 -10.56
CA THR A 171 11.73 -1.88 -9.32
C THR A 171 11.80 -0.72 -8.32
N PRO A 172 11.85 -1.00 -7.02
CA PRO A 172 11.63 0.00 -5.99
C PRO A 172 12.56 1.20 -6.18
N GLU A 173 12.00 2.33 -6.62
CA GLU A 173 12.70 3.60 -6.48
C GLU A 173 12.58 4.01 -5.02
N GLU A 174 13.66 4.54 -4.46
CA GLU A 174 13.68 5.30 -3.21
C GLU A 174 12.87 6.57 -3.38
N ARG A 175 11.57 6.47 -3.66
CA ARG A 175 10.67 7.59 -3.53
C ARG A 175 10.50 7.79 -2.05
N PHE A 176 11.40 8.60 -1.49
CA PHE A 176 11.26 9.20 -0.19
C PHE A 176 9.82 9.67 -0.10
N ILE A 177 9.02 9.00 0.74
CA ILE A 177 7.87 9.66 1.32
C ILE A 177 8.51 10.87 1.98
N VAL A 178 8.37 12.04 1.34
CA VAL A 178 8.99 13.29 1.80
C VAL A 178 8.58 13.41 3.25
N TRP A 179 9.57 13.23 4.13
CA TRP A 179 9.38 13.34 5.55
C TRP A 179 8.86 14.76 5.79
N PRO A 180 7.70 14.95 6.45
CA PRO A 180 7.37 16.27 6.95
C PRO A 180 8.61 16.80 7.71
N PRO A 181 9.09 18.02 7.47
CA PRO A 181 10.29 18.53 8.14
C PRO A 181 10.15 18.52 9.67
N GLU A 182 8.93 18.39 10.18
CA GLU A 182 8.61 18.31 11.60
C GLU A 182 8.94 16.96 12.28
N VAL A 183 9.25 15.91 11.52
CA VAL A 183 9.65 14.58 12.05
C VAL A 183 11.13 14.25 11.84
N SER A 184 11.94 15.18 11.33
CA SER A 184 13.39 14.99 11.18
C SER A 184 14.13 15.18 12.51
N LEU A 185 13.96 14.25 13.45
CA LEU A 185 14.90 14.12 14.55
C LEU A 185 16.18 13.44 14.00
N PRO A 186 17.37 14.07 14.11
CA PRO A 186 18.62 13.54 13.54
C PRO A 186 18.94 12.10 13.98
N GLY A 187 18.49 11.70 15.16
CA GLY A 187 18.71 10.35 15.70
C GLY A 187 17.83 9.24 15.11
N VAL A 188 16.69 9.57 14.50
CA VAL A 188 15.76 8.58 13.92
C VAL A 188 16.21 8.18 12.51
N LEU A 189 16.83 9.10 11.76
CA LEU A 189 17.35 8.84 10.41
C LEU A 189 18.48 7.78 10.41
N ALA A 190 19.28 7.74 11.47
CA ALA A 190 20.37 6.77 11.63
C ALA A 190 19.92 5.35 12.04
N MET A 191 18.65 5.19 12.44
CA MET A 191 18.11 3.89 12.89
C MET A 191 17.56 3.03 11.73
N PHE A 192 17.37 3.61 10.55
CA PHE A 192 16.91 2.90 9.37
C PHE A 192 18.09 2.71 8.41
N PRO A 193 18.71 1.50 8.34
CA PRO A 193 19.68 1.23 7.29
C PRO A 193 18.98 1.42 5.93
N PRO A 194 19.64 2.06 4.94
CA PRO A 194 19.03 2.39 3.64
C PRO A 194 18.47 1.18 2.88
N ASN A 195 18.77 -0.04 3.34
CA ASN A 195 18.63 -1.27 2.58
C ASN A 195 17.39 -2.10 2.99
N HIS A 196 16.61 -1.69 4.01
CA HIS A 196 15.54 -2.52 4.60
C HIS A 196 14.21 -1.78 4.82
N MET A 197 13.99 -0.69 4.09
CA MET A 197 12.67 -0.06 3.95
C MET A 197 11.78 -0.93 3.06
N SER A 198 10.50 -1.05 3.44
CA SER A 198 9.50 -1.76 2.65
C SER A 198 9.49 -1.22 1.22
N LEU A 199 10.01 -2.04 0.31
CA LEU A 199 10.20 -1.69 -1.10
C LEU A 199 8.86 -1.39 -1.75
N ILE A 200 8.54 -0.11 -1.93
CA ILE A 200 7.36 0.33 -2.69
C ILE A 200 7.66 0.08 -4.16
N SER A 201 6.90 -0.82 -4.76
CA SER A 201 6.99 -1.15 -6.18
C SER A 201 5.88 -0.45 -6.95
N VAL A 202 6.19 -0.04 -8.18
CA VAL A 202 5.20 0.47 -9.12
C VAL A 202 4.80 -0.65 -10.06
N ILE A 203 3.52 -1.01 -10.05
CA ILE A 203 2.96 -1.98 -10.99
C ILE A 203 1.96 -1.28 -11.90
N SER A 204 1.84 -1.74 -13.14
CA SER A 204 0.89 -1.20 -14.10
C SER A 204 0.16 -2.28 -14.89
N ARG A 205 -1.02 -1.93 -15.38
CA ARG A 205 -1.79 -2.72 -16.32
C ARG A 205 -2.11 -1.86 -17.53
N THR A 206 -1.70 -2.30 -18.72
CA THR A 206 -2.16 -1.70 -19.98
C THR A 206 -3.59 -2.19 -20.27
N LEU A 207 -4.48 -1.28 -20.64
CA LEU A 207 -5.91 -1.57 -20.79
C LEU A 207 -6.27 -2.15 -22.16
N ASN A 208 -5.41 -1.95 -23.16
CA ASN A 208 -5.60 -2.37 -24.55
C ASN A 208 -4.99 -3.74 -24.88
N THR A 209 -4.40 -4.43 -23.91
CA THR A 209 -3.86 -5.79 -24.12
C THR A 209 -4.88 -6.82 -23.66
N PRO A 210 -5.28 -7.79 -24.50
CA PRO A 210 -6.14 -8.88 -24.05
C PRO A 210 -5.48 -9.62 -22.88
N LEU A 211 -6.27 -9.96 -21.85
CA LEU A 211 -5.80 -10.83 -20.77
C LEU A 211 -5.39 -12.15 -21.40
N PHE A 212 -4.11 -12.49 -21.32
CA PHE A 212 -3.62 -13.80 -21.74
C PHE A 212 -4.40 -14.84 -20.94
N GLN A 213 -5.28 -15.60 -21.61
CA GLN A 213 -5.96 -16.73 -20.99
C GLN A 213 -5.06 -17.95 -21.17
N PRO A 214 -4.45 -18.49 -20.11
CA PRO A 214 -3.79 -19.78 -20.20
C PRO A 214 -4.91 -20.83 -20.30
N ASN A 215 -4.92 -21.54 -21.43
CA ASN A 215 -5.64 -22.80 -21.74
C ASN A 215 -6.69 -22.68 -22.85
N SER A 216 -6.21 -22.82 -24.08
CA SER A 216 -6.91 -23.53 -25.17
C SER A 216 -5.88 -24.36 -25.94
N MET A 217 -5.54 -25.52 -25.39
CA MET A 217 -5.01 -26.70 -26.09
C MET A 217 -5.62 -27.94 -25.45
#